data_AF-A0AAE3P143-F1
#
_entry.id   AF-A0AAE3P143-F1
#
_cell.length_a   1.000
_cell.length_b   1.000
_cell.length_c   1.000
_cell.angle_alpha   90.00
_cell.angle_beta   90.00
_cell.angle_gamma   90.00
#
_symmetry.space_group_name_H-M   'P 1'
#
loop_
_entity.id
_entity.type
_entity.pdbx_description
1 polymer ?
#
loop_
_entity_poly.entity_id
_entity_poly.type
_entity_poly.pdbx_seq_one_letter_code
_entity_poly.pdbx_strand_id
1 'polypeptide(L)'
;MKKLILIILFFSVNLFAQEESSLTKQNPLTALQAITVTIGGDFILTGSFTALKTQRLDHFITTIFTQAQQKAMQSLNTIETINQIKKNIERYPLRDITLKHADGSIQKIDLLKFRLLGDFKQNPYLQNDDVIIFPNYDEERNFVEIQGAVNKPIKFQFVDGDKLSDAILFAGGLNKAYDNIEKAEITRLDNSGEKEEKIIVDINKNYDLKRGDRIKILSDENHKLSFKVLVLGEVKFPGYVYVKGNGSTLKDVIEKAGGFKDNADLSRAEVIRDYNSIDMLRKMNFEDIYLNNEQNLPAEYQLKMKQLKESLKLARLNNLVEEDTLFFNIDNQLRVLQTESLVDFTKITDPNSDESNFIVKDGDLILVPDKFDYVYVFGQVAKAGYVKFDEGKDYKYYIEKSGGKAETARDDDEVVIVKGKEMNWITKDKEKVKIEPGDFIYVPKEIPRTFWYHFTKVSTVVSVIGSVATLILLLKQYAK
;
A
#
# COMPACT_ATOMS: atom_id res chain seq x y z
N MET A 1 -4.99 20.06 -30.76
CA MET A 1 -4.50 20.85 -29.60
C MET A 1 -3.53 20.09 -28.68
N LYS A 2 -3.67 18.78 -28.42
CA LYS A 2 -2.70 18.02 -27.60
C LYS A 2 -1.30 17.79 -28.21
N LYS A 3 -1.16 17.80 -29.54
CA LYS A 3 0.15 17.66 -30.22
C LYS A 3 0.96 18.97 -30.36
N LEU A 4 0.35 20.13 -30.09
CA LEU A 4 1.02 21.43 -30.21
C LEU A 4 1.75 21.84 -28.90
N ILE A 5 1.29 21.34 -27.76
CA ILE A 5 1.88 21.61 -26.44
C ILE A 5 3.21 20.86 -26.25
N LEU A 6 3.41 19.71 -26.92
CA LEU A 6 4.66 18.95 -26.83
C LEU A 6 5.82 19.61 -27.60
N ILE A 7 5.52 20.37 -28.65
CA ILE A 7 6.54 21.02 -29.49
C ILE A 7 7.05 22.32 -28.84
N ILE A 8 6.22 22.98 -28.02
CA ILE A 8 6.62 24.21 -27.30
C ILE A 8 7.50 23.90 -26.07
N LEU A 9 7.47 22.67 -25.53
CA LEU A 9 8.37 22.26 -24.44
C LEU A 9 9.82 21.96 -24.88
N PHE A 10 10.06 21.69 -26.17
CA PHE A 10 11.41 21.42 -26.68
C PHE A 10 12.19 22.69 -27.07
N PHE A 11 11.56 23.87 -27.07
CA PHE A 11 12.17 25.12 -27.57
C PHE A 11 12.44 26.18 -26.49
N SER A 12 12.16 25.91 -25.21
CA SER A 12 12.38 26.87 -24.11
C SER A 12 13.58 26.53 -23.20
N VAL A 13 14.45 25.60 -23.60
CA VAL A 13 15.75 25.36 -22.94
C VAL A 13 16.91 25.71 -23.88
N ASN A 14 16.83 26.87 -24.55
CA ASN A 14 18.04 27.60 -24.92
C ASN A 14 18.21 28.72 -23.89
N LEU A 15 18.54 28.34 -22.65
CA LEU A 15 19.13 29.30 -21.74
C LEU A 15 20.53 29.59 -22.27
N PHE A 16 20.75 30.81 -22.76
CA PHE A 16 22.08 31.34 -22.98
C PHE A 16 22.90 31.16 -21.69
N ALA A 17 23.93 30.31 -21.76
CA ALA A 17 24.98 30.24 -20.77
C ALA A 17 25.86 31.49 -20.90
N GLN A 18 25.34 32.62 -20.41
CA GLN A 18 26.12 33.81 -20.11
C GLN A 18 25.60 34.38 -18.79
N GLU A 19 25.84 33.64 -17.71
CA GLU A 19 25.73 34.17 -16.36
C GLU A 19 27.17 34.47 -15.90
N GLU A 20 27.53 35.75 -15.86
CA GLU A 20 28.74 36.21 -15.18
C GLU A 20 28.73 35.65 -13.75
N SER A 21 29.58 34.67 -13.48
CA SER A 21 29.61 33.98 -12.20
C SER A 21 29.80 34.99 -11.06
N SER A 22 29.01 34.88 -10.00
CA SER A 22 29.18 35.64 -8.76
C SER A 22 30.54 35.40 -8.07
N LEU A 23 31.31 34.41 -8.52
CA LEU A 23 32.66 34.09 -8.04
C LEU A 23 33.69 35.17 -8.38
N THR A 24 33.52 35.92 -9.47
CA THR A 24 34.41 37.04 -9.82
C THR A 24 34.13 38.29 -8.98
N LYS A 25 32.95 38.42 -8.35
CA LYS A 25 32.59 39.58 -7.54
C LYS A 25 33.15 39.57 -6.12
N GLN A 26 33.65 38.44 -5.60
CA GLN A 26 33.96 38.31 -4.17
C GLN A 26 35.45 38.27 -3.80
N ASN A 27 36.39 38.07 -4.73
CA ASN A 27 37.82 38.24 -4.45
C ASN A 27 38.67 38.26 -5.73
N PRO A 28 39.56 39.26 -5.97
CA PRO A 28 40.44 39.26 -7.14
C PRO A 28 41.42 38.06 -7.18
N LEU A 29 41.71 37.45 -6.02
CA LEU A 29 42.57 36.26 -5.91
C LEU A 29 41.90 34.98 -6.43
N THR A 30 40.58 34.83 -6.31
CA THR A 30 39.83 33.67 -6.84
C THR A 30 39.65 33.72 -8.36
N ALA A 31 39.66 34.92 -8.96
CA ALA A 31 39.61 35.08 -10.41
C ALA A 31 40.87 34.54 -11.12
N LEU A 32 42.01 34.50 -10.44
CA LEU A 32 43.28 33.98 -10.97
C LEU A 32 43.34 32.44 -11.10
N GLN A 33 42.35 31.72 -10.56
CA GLN A 33 42.29 30.24 -10.60
C GLN A 33 41.02 29.70 -11.27
N ALA A 34 40.24 30.59 -11.89
CA ALA A 34 39.06 30.21 -12.65
C ALA A 34 39.49 29.50 -13.94
N ILE A 35 38.81 28.40 -14.25
CA ILE A 35 38.95 27.63 -15.48
C ILE A 35 37.57 27.51 -16.15
N THR A 36 37.58 27.29 -17.45
CA THR A 36 36.35 27.03 -18.21
C THR A 36 36.21 25.52 -18.41
N VAL A 37 35.02 24.98 -18.14
CA VAL A 37 34.69 23.57 -18.34
C VAL A 37 33.36 23.49 -19.09
N THR A 38 33.28 22.63 -20.09
CA THR A 38 32.09 22.46 -20.93
C THR A 38 31.36 21.18 -20.56
N ILE A 39 30.04 21.26 -20.35
CA ILE A 39 29.17 20.11 -20.14
C ILE A 39 28.35 19.88 -21.43
N GLY A 40 28.35 18.65 -21.92
CA GLY A 40 27.56 18.21 -23.08
C GLY A 40 26.92 16.84 -22.85
N GLY A 41 26.17 16.38 -23.85
CA GLY A 41 25.45 15.10 -23.77
C GLY A 41 24.14 15.20 -23.00
N ASP A 42 23.72 14.09 -22.40
CA ASP A 42 22.43 13.97 -21.71
C ASP A 42 22.53 14.42 -20.24
N PHE A 43 22.57 15.74 -20.05
CA PHE A 43 22.58 16.37 -18.74
C PHE A 43 21.66 17.59 -18.76
N ILE A 44 21.05 17.89 -17.61
CA ILE A 44 20.01 18.92 -17.50
C ILE A 44 20.44 20.31 -17.99
N LEU A 45 21.74 20.64 -17.88
CA LEU A 45 22.33 21.89 -18.38
C LEU A 45 23.58 21.63 -19.21
N THR A 46 23.54 22.01 -20.49
CA THR A 46 24.71 21.94 -21.37
C THR A 46 25.25 23.33 -21.67
N GLY A 47 26.53 23.43 -21.96
CA GLY A 47 27.23 24.70 -22.20
C GLY A 47 28.55 24.80 -21.43
N SER A 48 29.14 25.99 -21.46
CA SER A 48 30.40 26.28 -20.78
C SER A 48 30.15 26.99 -19.45
N PHE A 49 30.86 26.53 -18.42
CA PHE A 49 30.70 26.97 -17.04
C PHE A 49 32.06 27.26 -16.43
N THR A 50 32.10 28.17 -15.47
CA THR A 50 33.31 28.46 -14.70
C THR A 50 33.47 27.45 -13.57
N ALA A 51 34.67 26.88 -13.45
CA ALA A 51 35.08 26.04 -12.32
C ALA A 51 36.36 26.58 -11.69
N LEU A 52 36.74 26.06 -10.53
CA LEU A 52 38.06 26.32 -9.95
C LEU A 52 39.03 25.19 -10.33
N LYS A 53 40.31 25.51 -10.54
CA LYS A 53 41.35 24.50 -10.82
C LYS A 53 41.51 23.45 -9.71
N THR A 54 41.11 23.79 -8.48
CA THR A 54 41.12 22.89 -7.32
C THR A 54 39.84 22.05 -7.22
N GLN A 55 38.88 22.26 -8.11
CA GLN A 55 37.60 21.57 -8.08
C GLN A 55 37.68 20.20 -8.73
N ARG A 56 37.06 19.21 -8.10
CA ARG A 56 36.90 17.87 -8.67
C ARG A 56 35.58 17.75 -9.44
N LEU A 57 35.57 16.84 -10.40
CA LEU A 57 34.45 16.58 -11.29
C LEU A 57 33.11 16.36 -10.55
N ASP A 58 33.06 15.48 -9.55
CA ASP A 58 31.84 15.17 -8.79
C ASP A 58 31.26 16.40 -8.10
N HIS A 59 32.12 17.20 -7.44
CA HIS A 59 31.69 18.41 -6.75
C HIS A 59 31.16 19.46 -7.74
N PHE A 60 31.85 19.64 -8.87
CA PHE A 60 31.42 20.55 -9.93
C PHE A 60 30.06 20.16 -10.51
N ILE A 61 29.91 18.92 -10.97
CA ILE A 61 28.65 18.43 -11.55
C ILE A 61 27.50 18.49 -10.55
N THR A 62 27.73 18.09 -9.31
CA THR A 62 26.71 18.17 -8.25
C THR A 62 26.27 19.60 -8.01
N THR A 63 27.21 20.55 -8.00
CA THR A 63 26.92 21.98 -7.83
C THR A 63 26.05 22.51 -8.98
N ILE A 64 26.45 22.25 -10.23
CA ILE A 64 25.68 22.68 -11.41
C ILE A 64 24.28 22.06 -11.41
N PHE A 65 24.17 20.77 -11.10
CA PHE A 65 22.90 20.07 -11.02
C PHE A 65 21.97 20.64 -9.94
N THR A 66 22.48 20.86 -8.72
CA THR A 66 21.69 21.43 -7.63
C THR A 66 21.22 22.85 -7.96
N GLN A 67 22.06 23.66 -8.59
CA GLN A 67 21.67 25.00 -9.05
C GLN A 67 20.57 24.93 -10.12
N ALA A 68 20.70 24.02 -11.09
CA ALA A 68 19.68 23.77 -12.12
C ALA A 68 18.34 23.39 -11.49
N GLN A 69 18.37 22.44 -10.55
CA GLN A 69 17.19 21.96 -9.82
C GLN A 69 16.52 23.09 -9.03
N GLN A 70 17.28 23.89 -8.28
CA GLN A 70 16.75 25.01 -7.52
C GLN A 70 16.07 26.05 -8.43
N LYS A 71 16.73 26.46 -9.52
CA LYS A 71 16.15 27.40 -10.50
C LYS A 71 14.88 26.85 -11.14
N ALA A 72 14.88 25.58 -11.51
CA ALA A 72 13.71 24.92 -12.06
C ALA A 72 12.56 24.89 -11.04
N MET A 73 12.82 24.52 -9.78
CA MET A 73 11.80 24.48 -8.72
C MET A 73 11.21 25.85 -8.39
N GLN A 74 11.98 26.92 -8.48
CA GLN A 74 11.48 28.30 -8.27
C GLN A 74 10.48 28.74 -9.35
N SER A 75 10.49 28.11 -10.53
CA SER A 75 9.63 28.47 -11.67
C SER A 75 8.28 27.75 -11.71
N LEU A 76 7.98 26.88 -10.75
CA LEU A 76 6.80 26.00 -10.77
C LEU A 76 5.65 26.51 -9.90
N ASN A 77 4.47 26.72 -10.52
CA ASN A 77 3.27 27.26 -9.86
C ASN A 77 2.17 26.20 -9.54
N THR A 78 2.34 24.92 -9.91
CA THR A 78 1.28 23.88 -9.77
C THR A 78 1.82 22.50 -9.36
N ILE A 79 1.11 21.81 -8.45
CA ILE A 79 1.51 20.53 -7.80
C ILE A 79 1.69 19.36 -8.79
N GLU A 80 0.84 19.23 -9.82
CA GLU A 80 0.99 18.16 -10.83
C GLU A 80 2.25 18.34 -11.69
N THR A 81 2.57 19.58 -12.04
CA THR A 81 3.78 19.94 -12.78
C THR A 81 5.04 19.68 -11.94
N ILE A 82 4.97 19.87 -10.63
CA ILE A 82 6.06 19.59 -9.69
C ILE A 82 6.42 18.10 -9.68
N ASN A 83 5.46 17.18 -9.67
CA ASN A 83 5.76 15.74 -9.60
C ASN A 83 6.35 15.17 -10.90
N GLN A 84 5.85 15.61 -12.06
CA GLN A 84 6.40 15.19 -13.36
C GLN A 84 7.81 15.77 -13.59
N ILE A 85 8.02 17.03 -13.18
CA ILE A 85 9.32 17.68 -13.31
C ILE A 85 10.32 17.14 -12.29
N LYS A 86 9.91 16.83 -11.06
CA LYS A 86 10.76 16.13 -10.08
C LYS A 86 11.34 14.85 -10.66
N LYS A 87 10.53 13.99 -11.28
CA LYS A 87 11.01 12.73 -11.87
C LYS A 87 12.07 12.94 -12.97
N ASN A 88 11.94 14.00 -13.77
CA ASN A 88 12.88 14.32 -14.85
C ASN A 88 14.11 15.13 -14.36
N ILE A 89 13.99 15.84 -13.25
CA ILE A 89 15.08 16.64 -12.65
C ILE A 89 15.85 15.85 -11.60
N GLU A 90 15.35 14.72 -11.09
CA GLU A 90 15.97 13.99 -9.98
C GLU A 90 17.16 13.10 -10.36
N ARG A 91 17.41 12.84 -11.65
CA ARG A 91 18.42 11.85 -12.05
C ARG A 91 19.24 12.31 -13.25
N TYR A 92 20.55 12.10 -13.17
CA TYR A 92 21.49 12.22 -14.28
C TYR A 92 22.42 10.99 -14.27
N PRO A 93 23.02 10.62 -15.42
CA PRO A 93 23.97 9.51 -15.48
C PRO A 93 25.15 9.73 -14.54
N LEU A 94 25.42 8.76 -13.67
CA LEU A 94 26.62 8.75 -12.82
C LEU A 94 27.74 7.87 -13.39
N ARG A 95 27.51 7.24 -14.54
CA ARG A 95 28.37 6.19 -15.10
C ARG A 95 28.60 6.45 -16.58
N ASP A 96 29.68 5.87 -17.11
CA ASP A 96 30.10 6.02 -18.52
C ASP A 96 30.25 7.48 -18.99
N ILE A 97 30.54 8.38 -18.05
CA ILE A 97 30.78 9.80 -18.32
C ILE A 97 32.12 9.90 -19.04
N THR A 98 32.18 10.69 -20.11
CA THR A 98 33.42 10.89 -20.86
C THR A 98 34.00 12.26 -20.53
N LEU A 99 35.18 12.29 -19.92
CA LEU A 99 35.97 13.49 -19.71
C LEU A 99 37.01 13.60 -20.82
N LYS A 100 37.01 14.71 -21.55
CA LYS A 100 38.02 15.02 -22.56
C LYS A 100 38.81 16.23 -22.12
N HIS A 101 40.13 16.13 -22.13
CA HIS A 101 41.02 17.23 -21.82
C HIS A 101 41.40 18.00 -23.10
N ALA A 102 41.91 19.22 -22.92
CA ALA A 102 42.37 20.08 -24.02
C ALA A 102 43.51 19.47 -24.85
N ASP A 103 44.32 18.60 -24.25
CA ASP A 103 45.41 17.88 -24.91
C ASP A 103 44.93 16.69 -25.79
N GLY A 104 43.61 16.44 -25.80
CA GLY A 104 42.98 15.35 -26.54
C GLY A 104 42.90 14.03 -25.78
N SER A 105 43.42 13.95 -24.55
CA SER A 105 43.27 12.75 -23.72
C SER A 105 41.81 12.56 -23.29
N ILE A 106 41.39 11.29 -23.24
CA ILE A 106 40.00 10.90 -22.94
C ILE A 106 40.01 9.92 -21.77
N GLN A 107 39.19 10.21 -20.77
CA GLN A 107 38.98 9.36 -19.61
C GLN A 107 37.50 8.99 -19.48
N LYS A 108 37.22 7.70 -19.27
CA LYS A 108 35.90 7.22 -18.86
C LYS A 108 35.78 7.29 -17.35
N ILE A 109 34.67 7.84 -16.88
CA ILE A 109 34.41 8.16 -15.48
C ILE A 109 33.16 7.44 -14.99
N ASP A 110 33.28 6.80 -13.83
CA ASP A 110 32.19 6.20 -13.06
C ASP A 110 32.10 6.86 -11.67
N LEU A 111 31.32 7.94 -11.60
CA LEU A 111 31.06 8.68 -10.35
C LEU A 111 30.29 7.83 -9.33
N LEU A 112 29.51 6.83 -9.76
CA LEU A 112 28.86 5.90 -8.84
C LEU A 112 29.92 5.07 -8.09
N LYS A 113 30.90 4.51 -8.80
CA LYS A 113 32.02 3.81 -8.16
C LYS A 113 32.84 4.74 -7.26
N PHE A 114 33.08 6.00 -7.65
CA PHE A 114 33.70 6.98 -6.75
C PHE A 114 32.91 7.15 -5.45
N ARG A 115 31.59 7.35 -5.53
CA ARG A 115 30.75 7.59 -4.34
C ARG A 115 30.66 6.39 -3.40
N LEU A 116 30.83 5.16 -3.92
CA LEU A 116 30.77 3.94 -3.13
C LEU A 116 32.14 3.48 -2.60
N LEU A 117 33.21 3.64 -3.38
CA LEU A 117 34.54 3.12 -3.06
C LEU A 117 35.54 4.20 -2.65
N GLY A 118 35.24 5.48 -2.88
CA GLY A 118 36.19 6.57 -2.73
C GLY A 118 37.33 6.54 -3.77
N ASP A 119 37.14 5.88 -4.92
CA ASP A 119 38.16 5.83 -5.98
C ASP A 119 38.33 7.18 -6.66
N PHE A 120 39.31 7.96 -6.19
CA PHE A 120 39.61 9.29 -6.73
C PHE A 120 40.08 9.28 -8.18
N LYS A 121 40.45 8.13 -8.77
CA LYS A 121 40.70 8.05 -10.22
C LYS A 121 39.43 8.35 -11.02
N GLN A 122 38.27 7.97 -10.48
CA GLN A 122 36.96 8.26 -11.06
C GLN A 122 36.46 9.66 -10.70
N ASN A 123 37.22 10.47 -9.96
CA ASN A 123 36.84 11.83 -9.63
C ASN A 123 38.03 12.79 -9.76
N PRO A 124 38.59 12.96 -10.99
CA PRO A 124 39.76 13.79 -11.22
C PRO A 124 39.50 15.27 -10.92
N TYR A 125 40.58 16.02 -10.74
CA TYR A 125 40.51 17.48 -10.76
C TYR A 125 40.23 17.96 -12.19
N LEU A 126 39.44 19.01 -12.30
CA LEU A 126 39.13 19.63 -13.58
C LEU A 126 40.29 20.50 -14.07
N GLN A 127 40.49 20.49 -15.38
CA GLN A 127 41.46 21.32 -16.09
C GLN A 127 40.76 22.32 -16.99
N ASN A 128 41.51 23.33 -17.43
CA ASN A 128 40.96 24.33 -18.34
C ASN A 128 40.60 23.67 -19.68
N ASP A 129 39.44 24.05 -20.19
CA ASP A 129 38.84 23.55 -21.43
C ASP A 129 38.47 22.07 -21.41
N ASP A 130 38.31 21.48 -20.22
CA ASP A 130 37.75 20.14 -20.07
C ASP A 130 36.33 20.08 -20.65
N VAL A 131 36.03 18.99 -21.36
CA VAL A 131 34.69 18.69 -21.89
C VAL A 131 34.17 17.42 -21.25
N ILE A 132 33.09 17.57 -20.48
CA ILE A 132 32.39 16.49 -19.78
C ILE A 132 31.17 16.11 -20.61
N ILE A 133 31.10 14.87 -21.08
CA ILE A 133 30.03 14.38 -21.94
C ILE A 133 29.28 13.28 -21.20
N PHE A 134 28.00 13.54 -20.91
CA PHE A 134 27.10 12.56 -20.29
C PHE A 134 26.52 11.61 -21.36
N PRO A 135 26.54 10.29 -21.12
CA PRO A 135 25.93 9.33 -22.02
C PRO A 135 24.41 9.43 -21.96
N ASN A 136 23.73 8.93 -22.99
CA ASN A 136 22.28 8.87 -23.00
C ASN A 136 21.76 8.00 -21.85
N TYR A 137 20.86 8.54 -21.02
CA TYR A 137 20.33 7.87 -19.85
C TYR A 137 19.10 7.03 -20.22
N ASP A 138 19.29 5.73 -20.35
CA ASP A 138 18.21 4.80 -20.68
C ASP A 138 18.16 3.64 -19.69
N GLU A 139 17.52 3.88 -18.54
CA GLU A 139 17.31 2.84 -17.53
C GLU A 139 16.31 1.76 -17.98
N GLU A 140 15.58 1.96 -19.08
CA GLU A 140 14.60 0.96 -19.55
C GLU A 140 15.22 -0.05 -20.52
N ARG A 141 16.19 0.38 -21.33
CA ARG A 141 16.83 -0.47 -22.35
C ARG A 141 18.30 -0.73 -22.09
N ASN A 142 18.97 0.04 -21.25
CA ASN A 142 20.39 -0.14 -20.91
C ASN A 142 20.59 -0.35 -19.40
N PHE A 143 20.10 -1.46 -18.88
CA PHE A 143 20.10 -1.70 -17.43
C PHE A 143 20.67 -3.06 -17.06
N VAL A 144 21.03 -3.17 -15.79
CA VAL A 144 21.08 -4.41 -15.03
C VAL A 144 20.21 -4.21 -13.79
N GLU A 145 19.52 -5.25 -13.39
CA GLU A 145 18.71 -5.26 -12.16
C GLU A 145 19.22 -6.34 -11.22
N ILE A 146 19.34 -6.02 -9.92
CA ILE A 146 19.73 -6.97 -8.88
C ILE A 146 18.74 -6.98 -7.73
N GLN A 147 18.33 -8.17 -7.33
CA GLN A 147 17.41 -8.45 -6.22
C GLN A 147 17.81 -9.72 -5.47
N GLY A 148 17.01 -10.11 -4.47
CA GLY A 148 17.29 -11.28 -3.62
C GLY A 148 18.05 -10.91 -2.36
N ALA A 149 19.04 -11.71 -1.97
CA ALA A 149 19.82 -11.54 -0.74
C ALA A 149 20.88 -10.41 -0.80
N VAL A 150 20.44 -9.20 -1.12
CA VAL A 150 21.24 -7.96 -1.15
C VAL A 150 20.67 -6.91 -0.21
N ASN A 151 21.50 -5.96 0.21
CA ASN A 151 21.07 -4.91 1.16
C ASN A 151 20.04 -3.96 0.56
N LYS A 152 20.19 -3.64 -0.73
CA LYS A 152 19.28 -2.74 -1.44
C LYS A 152 19.05 -3.25 -2.88
N PRO A 153 17.90 -3.89 -3.16
CA PRO A 153 17.49 -4.19 -4.52
C PRO A 153 17.49 -2.92 -5.38
N ILE A 154 18.08 -2.99 -6.57
CA ILE A 154 18.30 -1.81 -7.41
C ILE A 154 18.38 -2.18 -8.89
N LYS A 155 17.86 -1.27 -9.73
CA LYS A 155 18.06 -1.24 -11.18
C LYS A 155 19.04 -0.10 -11.48
N PHE A 156 20.05 -0.36 -12.30
CA PHE A 156 21.10 0.63 -12.61
C PHE A 156 21.53 0.54 -14.08
N GLN A 157 22.11 1.63 -14.59
CA GLN A 157 22.62 1.69 -15.97
C GLN A 157 23.78 0.72 -16.16
N PHE A 158 23.68 -0.12 -17.19
CA PHE A 158 24.75 -1.03 -17.59
C PHE A 158 25.87 -0.28 -18.32
N VAL A 159 27.12 -0.60 -17.97
CA VAL A 159 28.33 -0.17 -18.67
C VAL A 159 29.13 -1.40 -19.09
N ASP A 160 29.67 -1.38 -20.30
CA ASP A 160 30.46 -2.50 -20.81
C ASP A 160 31.62 -2.82 -19.87
N GLY A 161 31.74 -4.11 -19.50
CA GLY A 161 32.72 -4.60 -18.53
C GLY A 161 32.20 -4.69 -17.09
N ASP A 162 30.94 -4.31 -16.83
CA ASP A 162 30.29 -4.56 -15.54
C ASP A 162 30.28 -6.05 -15.20
N LYS A 163 30.59 -6.36 -13.93
CA LYS A 163 30.59 -7.72 -13.41
C LYS A 163 29.60 -7.89 -12.27
N LEU A 164 29.32 -9.14 -11.91
CA LEU A 164 28.45 -9.48 -10.78
C LEU A 164 28.87 -8.80 -9.48
N SER A 165 30.18 -8.64 -9.23
CA SER A 165 30.67 -7.89 -8.07
C SER A 165 30.28 -6.40 -8.09
N ASP A 166 30.23 -5.76 -9.27
CA ASP A 166 29.78 -4.38 -9.40
C ASP A 166 28.29 -4.27 -9.07
N ALA A 167 27.47 -5.21 -9.56
CA ALA A 167 26.05 -5.25 -9.23
C ALA A 167 25.82 -5.42 -7.71
N ILE A 168 26.56 -6.33 -7.07
CA ILE A 168 26.51 -6.54 -5.62
C ILE A 168 26.97 -5.27 -4.87
N LEU A 169 28.04 -4.61 -5.33
CA LEU A 169 28.51 -3.36 -4.76
C LEU A 169 27.45 -2.26 -4.83
N PHE A 170 26.79 -2.09 -5.99
CA PHE A 170 25.75 -1.08 -6.19
C PHE A 170 24.49 -1.37 -5.37
N ALA A 171 24.23 -2.65 -5.07
CA ALA A 171 23.18 -3.07 -4.15
C ALA A 171 23.55 -2.88 -2.67
N GLY A 172 24.70 -2.25 -2.37
CA GLY A 172 25.19 -2.04 -1.01
C GLY A 172 25.77 -3.30 -0.37
N GLY A 173 26.13 -4.30 -1.16
CA GLY A 173 26.63 -5.59 -0.70
C GLY A 173 25.53 -6.63 -0.47
N LEU A 174 25.97 -7.84 -0.13
CA LEU A 174 25.09 -8.94 0.27
C LEU A 174 24.44 -8.67 1.62
N ASN A 175 23.19 -9.09 1.79
CA ASN A 175 22.47 -8.93 3.04
C ASN A 175 22.79 -10.09 3.99
N LYS A 176 23.47 -9.76 5.09
CA LYS A 176 23.89 -10.72 6.12
C LYS A 176 22.74 -11.35 6.91
N ALA A 177 21.51 -10.90 6.69
CA ALA A 177 20.33 -11.55 7.22
C ALA A 177 20.06 -12.92 6.59
N TYR A 178 20.61 -13.17 5.40
CA TYR A 178 20.45 -14.42 4.69
C TYR A 178 21.68 -15.32 4.90
N ASP A 179 21.42 -16.60 5.12
CA ASP A 179 22.44 -17.64 5.17
C ASP A 179 22.66 -18.27 3.78
N ASN A 180 23.79 -18.95 3.59
CA ASN A 180 24.14 -19.73 2.39
C ASN A 180 24.04 -18.98 1.05
N ILE A 181 24.47 -17.72 1.03
CA ILE A 181 24.52 -16.90 -0.19
C ILE A 181 25.74 -17.31 -1.04
N GLU A 182 25.58 -18.35 -1.88
CA GLU A 182 26.68 -18.87 -2.71
C GLU A 182 26.45 -18.66 -4.22
N LYS A 183 25.20 -18.50 -4.64
CA LYS A 183 24.82 -18.52 -6.06
C LYS A 183 23.98 -17.31 -6.44
N ALA A 184 24.14 -16.88 -7.68
CA ALA A 184 23.27 -15.93 -8.33
C ALA A 184 22.59 -16.60 -9.52
N GLU A 185 21.29 -16.39 -9.67
CA GLU A 185 20.55 -16.69 -10.89
C GLU A 185 20.51 -15.41 -11.74
N ILE A 186 20.98 -15.51 -12.98
CA ILE A 186 20.94 -14.44 -13.96
C ILE A 186 19.93 -14.83 -15.04
N THR A 187 18.84 -14.09 -15.10
CA THR A 187 17.85 -14.14 -16.16
C THR A 187 18.25 -13.14 -17.25
N ARG A 188 18.37 -13.64 -18.48
CA ARG A 188 18.68 -12.84 -19.67
C ARG A 188 17.65 -13.12 -20.75
N LEU A 189 17.13 -12.06 -21.38
CA LEU A 189 16.36 -12.21 -22.61
C LEU A 189 17.32 -12.34 -23.78
N ASP A 190 17.04 -13.27 -24.69
CA ASP A 190 17.79 -13.37 -25.93
C ASP A 190 17.53 -12.14 -26.84
N ASN A 191 18.32 -12.01 -27.91
CA ASN A 191 18.21 -10.88 -28.84
C ASN A 191 16.83 -10.80 -29.55
N SER A 192 16.03 -11.88 -29.52
CA SER A 192 14.67 -11.89 -30.06
C SER A 192 13.63 -11.35 -29.08
N GLY A 193 13.97 -11.30 -27.79
CA GLY A 193 13.05 -10.91 -26.71
C GLY A 193 12.03 -11.98 -26.36
N GLU A 194 12.06 -13.14 -27.02
CA GLU A 194 11.07 -14.21 -26.84
C GLU A 194 11.53 -15.33 -25.91
N LYS A 195 12.85 -15.54 -25.77
CA LYS A 195 13.39 -16.60 -24.91
C LYS A 195 14.15 -16.04 -23.73
N GLU A 196 13.86 -16.60 -22.57
CA GLU A 196 14.56 -16.35 -21.33
C GLU A 196 15.62 -17.43 -21.10
N GLU A 197 16.88 -17.02 -21.05
CA GLU A 197 17.99 -17.86 -20.61
C GLU A 197 18.21 -17.65 -19.11
N LYS A 198 18.29 -18.75 -18.35
CA LYS A 198 18.62 -18.74 -16.92
C LYS A 198 20.00 -19.33 -16.70
N ILE A 199 20.89 -18.51 -16.15
CA ILE A 199 22.29 -18.86 -15.94
C ILE A 199 22.55 -18.83 -14.43
N ILE A 200 22.95 -19.96 -13.86
CA ILE A 200 23.32 -20.05 -12.45
C ILE A 200 24.83 -19.93 -12.34
N VAL A 201 25.29 -18.93 -11.58
CA VAL A 201 26.71 -18.65 -11.37
C VAL A 201 27.04 -18.60 -9.89
N ASP A 202 28.28 -18.93 -9.57
CA ASP A 202 28.84 -18.73 -8.23
C ASP A 202 29.16 -17.24 -8.04
N ILE A 203 28.74 -16.66 -6.91
CA ILE A 203 28.95 -15.23 -6.63
C ILE A 203 30.44 -14.84 -6.63
N ASN A 204 31.33 -15.78 -6.29
CA ASN A 204 32.77 -15.54 -6.20
C ASN A 204 33.48 -15.58 -7.56
N LYS A 205 32.82 -16.09 -8.60
CA LYS A 205 33.40 -16.19 -9.96
C LYS A 205 33.31 -14.89 -10.76
N ASN A 206 32.78 -13.81 -10.18
CA ASN A 206 32.72 -12.46 -10.72
C ASN A 206 32.33 -12.40 -12.21
N TYR A 207 31.19 -13.02 -12.50
CA TYR A 207 30.66 -13.22 -13.85
C TYR A 207 30.45 -11.91 -14.62
N ASP A 208 30.74 -11.91 -15.91
CA ASP A 208 30.55 -10.76 -16.81
C ASP A 208 29.07 -10.55 -17.13
N LEU A 209 28.56 -9.37 -16.78
CA LEU A 209 27.18 -9.01 -17.01
C LEU A 209 26.99 -8.49 -18.43
N LYS A 210 25.76 -8.59 -18.90
CA LYS A 210 25.32 -7.98 -20.15
C LYS A 210 24.12 -7.08 -19.90
N ARG A 211 23.93 -6.17 -20.85
CA ARG A 211 22.73 -5.34 -20.97
C ARG A 211 21.46 -6.20 -20.84
N GLY A 212 20.56 -5.79 -19.97
CA GLY A 212 19.26 -6.42 -19.75
C GLY A 212 19.27 -7.58 -18.74
N ASP A 213 20.41 -7.90 -18.14
CA ASP A 213 20.49 -8.95 -17.13
C ASP A 213 19.66 -8.62 -15.88
N ARG A 214 18.92 -9.62 -15.40
CA ARG A 214 18.19 -9.59 -14.13
C ARG A 214 18.80 -10.61 -13.21
N ILE A 215 19.38 -10.14 -12.12
CA ILE A 215 20.15 -10.93 -11.17
C ILE A 215 19.31 -11.15 -9.93
N LYS A 216 19.10 -12.41 -9.55
CA LYS A 216 18.55 -12.80 -8.25
C LYS A 216 19.65 -13.49 -7.46
N ILE A 217 20.12 -12.86 -6.39
CA ILE A 217 21.01 -13.51 -5.44
C ILE A 217 20.19 -14.55 -4.67
N LEU A 218 20.57 -15.81 -4.83
CA LEU A 218 19.88 -16.94 -4.22
C LEU A 218 20.26 -17.05 -2.74
N SER A 219 19.28 -17.44 -1.93
CA SER A 219 19.43 -17.71 -0.51
C SER A 219 18.37 -18.71 -0.09
N ASP A 220 18.57 -19.39 1.04
CA ASP A 220 17.54 -20.25 1.61
C ASP A 220 16.38 -19.37 2.11
N GLU A 221 15.21 -19.49 1.46
CA GLU A 221 14.03 -18.62 1.66
C GLU A 221 13.55 -18.57 3.13
N ASN A 222 13.95 -19.54 3.95
CA ASN A 222 13.59 -19.67 5.36
C ASN A 222 14.17 -18.56 6.25
N HIS A 223 15.11 -17.74 5.74
CA HIS A 223 15.89 -16.77 6.51
C HIS A 223 15.63 -15.30 6.12
N LYS A 224 14.46 -14.92 5.59
CA LYS A 224 14.05 -13.50 5.77
C LYS A 224 13.85 -13.30 7.28
N LEU A 225 14.87 -12.81 7.98
CA LEU A 225 14.86 -12.56 9.44
C LEU A 225 13.75 -11.62 9.93
N SER A 226 12.88 -11.12 9.04
CA SER A 226 11.83 -10.16 9.35
C SER A 226 10.41 -10.66 9.13
N PHE A 227 10.19 -11.95 8.86
CA PHE A 227 8.83 -12.49 8.79
C PHE A 227 8.10 -12.16 10.09
N LYS A 228 7.06 -11.34 10.01
CA LYS A 228 6.34 -10.86 11.19
C LYS A 228 4.84 -10.93 10.96
N VAL A 229 4.16 -11.39 12.00
CA VAL A 229 2.70 -11.43 12.09
C VAL A 229 2.30 -10.39 13.13
N LEU A 230 1.24 -9.63 12.86
CA LEU A 230 0.71 -8.68 13.84
C LEU A 230 -0.36 -9.39 14.67
N VAL A 231 -0.20 -9.43 16.00
CA VAL A 231 -1.17 -10.02 16.92
C VAL A 231 -1.80 -8.91 17.75
N LEU A 232 -3.13 -8.76 17.68
CA LEU A 232 -3.88 -7.71 18.37
C LEU A 232 -4.97 -8.28 19.29
N GLY A 233 -5.31 -7.51 20.33
CA GLY A 233 -6.42 -7.78 21.23
C GLY A 233 -6.04 -8.54 22.50
N GLU A 234 -6.86 -9.50 22.94
CA GLU A 234 -6.78 -10.19 24.23
C GLU A 234 -5.75 -11.33 24.27
N VAL A 235 -4.51 -11.00 23.89
CA VAL A 235 -3.30 -11.81 24.15
C VAL A 235 -2.44 -11.12 25.21
N LYS A 236 -1.56 -11.86 25.90
CA LYS A 236 -0.74 -11.26 26.98
C LYS A 236 0.21 -10.18 26.46
N PHE A 237 0.81 -10.40 25.28
CA PHE A 237 1.73 -9.47 24.65
C PHE A 237 1.29 -9.17 23.20
N PRO A 238 0.37 -8.21 22.99
CA PRO A 238 -0.02 -7.79 21.65
C PRO A 238 1.13 -7.03 20.97
N GLY A 239 1.25 -7.16 19.64
CA GLY A 239 2.30 -6.55 18.83
C GLY A 239 2.79 -7.46 17.72
N TYR A 240 3.95 -7.13 17.15
CA TYR A 240 4.58 -7.95 16.12
C TYR A 240 5.25 -9.17 16.74
N VAL A 241 4.91 -10.35 16.23
CA VAL A 241 5.56 -11.62 16.54
C VAL A 241 6.39 -12.06 15.36
N TYR A 242 7.68 -12.28 15.60
CA TYR A 242 8.61 -12.76 14.57
C TYR A 242 8.47 -14.27 14.38
N VAL A 243 8.33 -14.69 13.13
CA VAL A 243 8.01 -16.07 12.73
C VAL A 243 9.00 -16.59 11.68
N LYS A 244 9.00 -17.90 11.46
CA LYS A 244 9.76 -18.53 10.37
C LYS A 244 8.90 -18.53 9.11
N GLY A 245 9.46 -18.11 7.97
CA GLY A 245 8.71 -17.92 6.72
C GLY A 245 7.92 -19.11 6.21
N ASN A 246 8.41 -20.33 6.46
CA ASN A 246 7.85 -21.57 5.90
C ASN A 246 7.52 -22.62 6.98
N GLY A 247 7.26 -22.22 8.23
CA GLY A 247 6.99 -23.26 9.25
C GLY A 247 6.57 -22.82 10.64
N SER A 248 6.32 -21.53 10.89
CA SER A 248 5.67 -21.16 12.16
C SER A 248 4.18 -21.43 12.08
N THR A 249 3.68 -22.12 13.09
CA THR A 249 2.26 -22.38 13.25
C THR A 249 1.56 -21.22 13.96
N LEU A 250 0.25 -21.12 13.80
CA LEU A 250 -0.57 -20.17 14.56
C LEU A 250 -0.40 -20.38 16.07
N LYS A 251 -0.28 -21.63 16.52
CA LYS A 251 0.03 -21.96 17.90
C LYS A 251 1.37 -21.35 18.35
N ASP A 252 2.43 -21.51 17.57
CA ASP A 252 3.74 -20.92 17.90
C ASP A 252 3.65 -19.40 18.06
N VAL A 253 2.85 -18.75 17.20
CA VAL A 253 2.64 -17.29 17.25
C VAL A 253 1.93 -16.88 18.53
N ILE A 254 0.85 -17.57 18.88
CA ILE A 254 0.09 -17.29 20.10
C ILE A 254 0.92 -17.56 21.36
N GLU A 255 1.70 -18.64 21.38
CA GLU A 255 2.61 -18.95 22.49
C GLU A 255 3.67 -17.87 22.66
N LYS A 256 4.26 -17.37 21.55
CA LYS A 256 5.19 -16.23 21.57
C LYS A 256 4.53 -14.93 22.02
N ALA A 257 3.23 -14.75 21.73
CA ALA A 257 2.42 -13.65 22.27
C ALA A 257 2.04 -13.85 23.76
N GLY A 258 2.57 -14.89 24.42
CA GLY A 258 2.34 -15.22 25.83
C GLY A 258 1.03 -15.97 26.10
N GLY A 259 0.31 -16.38 25.06
CA GLY A 259 -1.01 -16.99 25.11
C GLY A 259 -2.16 -15.97 25.19
N PHE A 260 -3.38 -16.50 25.17
CA PHE A 260 -4.60 -15.72 25.33
C PHE A 260 -4.78 -15.27 26.80
N LYS A 261 -5.51 -14.17 27.00
CA LYS A 261 -6.03 -13.77 28.32
C LYS A 261 -7.37 -14.46 28.60
N ASP A 262 -7.80 -14.47 29.86
CA ASP A 262 -9.04 -15.16 30.30
C ASP A 262 -10.33 -14.58 29.67
N ASN A 263 -10.29 -13.29 29.36
CA ASN A 263 -11.36 -12.54 28.69
C ASN A 263 -11.28 -12.61 27.16
N ALA A 264 -10.39 -13.40 26.57
CA ALA A 264 -10.32 -13.56 25.12
C ALA A 264 -11.54 -14.31 24.57
N ASP A 265 -12.10 -13.80 23.47
CA ASP A 265 -13.18 -14.46 22.74
C ASP A 265 -12.62 -15.21 21.53
N LEU A 266 -12.24 -16.47 21.77
CA LEU A 266 -11.71 -17.36 20.75
C LEU A 266 -12.75 -17.68 19.66
N SER A 267 -14.05 -17.53 19.94
CA SER A 267 -15.09 -17.84 18.95
C SER A 267 -15.26 -16.75 17.88
N ARG A 268 -14.67 -15.58 18.11
CA ARG A 268 -14.62 -14.45 17.18
C ARG A 268 -13.20 -14.02 16.84
N ALA A 269 -12.21 -14.82 17.23
CA ALA A 269 -10.83 -14.59 16.82
C ALA A 269 -10.64 -15.01 15.36
N GLU A 270 -9.83 -14.25 14.63
CA GLU A 270 -9.67 -14.42 13.20
C GLU A 270 -8.22 -14.22 12.75
N VAL A 271 -7.84 -14.93 11.68
CA VAL A 271 -6.62 -14.66 10.92
C VAL A 271 -7.01 -13.96 9.63
N ILE A 272 -6.56 -12.72 9.45
CA ILE A 272 -6.77 -11.94 8.24
C ILE A 272 -5.53 -12.06 7.37
N ARG A 273 -5.71 -12.65 6.19
CA ARG A 273 -4.68 -12.83 5.16
C ARG A 273 -5.06 -12.05 3.92
N ASP A 274 -4.86 -10.74 3.93
CA ASP A 274 -4.98 -9.93 2.71
C ASP A 274 -4.11 -8.67 2.78
N TYR A 275 -3.32 -8.48 1.72
CA TYR A 275 -2.45 -7.31 1.53
C TYR A 275 -3.27 -6.01 1.41
N ASN A 276 -4.53 -6.07 0.93
CA ASN A 276 -5.37 -4.88 0.78
C ASN A 276 -5.92 -4.34 2.10
N SER A 277 -6.33 -5.22 3.03
CA SER A 277 -6.89 -4.83 4.33
C SER A 277 -5.82 -4.24 5.25
N ILE A 278 -4.59 -4.74 5.15
CA ILE A 278 -3.44 -4.20 5.89
C ILE A 278 -2.95 -2.91 5.28
N ASP A 279 -2.94 -2.78 3.95
CA ASP A 279 -2.64 -1.50 3.29
C ASP A 279 -3.69 -0.43 3.64
N MET A 280 -4.96 -0.82 3.85
CA MET A 280 -6.01 0.05 4.36
C MET A 280 -5.77 0.48 5.82
N LEU A 281 -5.37 -0.45 6.70
CA LEU A 281 -4.97 -0.13 8.08
C LEU A 281 -3.69 0.73 8.14
N ARG A 282 -2.71 0.50 7.26
CA ARG A 282 -1.51 1.33 7.10
C ARG A 282 -1.88 2.75 6.64
N LYS A 283 -2.78 2.88 5.65
CA LYS A 283 -3.31 4.17 5.15
C LYS A 283 -4.14 4.95 6.17
N MET A 284 -4.62 4.30 7.22
CA MET A 284 -5.33 4.94 8.34
C MET A 284 -4.40 5.42 9.46
N ASN A 285 -3.08 5.54 9.20
CA ASN A 285 -2.06 6.04 10.13
C ASN A 285 -1.88 5.22 11.42
N PHE A 286 -2.11 3.91 11.41
CA PHE A 286 -1.81 3.08 12.59
C PHE A 286 -0.30 2.78 12.76
N GLU A 287 0.50 2.81 11.70
CA GLU A 287 1.92 2.43 11.74
C GLU A 287 2.80 3.47 12.49
N ASP A 288 2.49 4.76 12.37
CA ASP A 288 3.20 5.83 13.07
C ASP A 288 2.87 5.93 14.58
N ILE A 289 1.74 5.34 15.01
CA ILE A 289 1.23 5.45 16.39
C ILE A 289 1.88 4.41 17.31
N TYR A 290 2.22 3.22 16.80
CA TYR A 290 2.85 2.15 17.60
C TYR A 290 4.38 2.23 17.65
N LEU A 291 5.03 2.86 16.67
CA LEU A 291 6.50 2.88 16.59
C LEU A 291 7.16 3.97 17.45
N ASN A 292 6.41 5.00 17.90
CA ASN A 292 7.00 6.18 18.52
C ASN A 292 6.68 6.40 20.01
N ASN A 293 5.78 5.64 20.64
CA ASN A 293 5.43 5.85 22.05
C ASN A 293 5.47 4.54 22.85
N GLU A 294 6.65 4.25 23.42
CA GLU A 294 6.72 3.48 24.64
C GLU A 294 6.00 4.27 25.76
N GLN A 295 5.15 3.56 26.49
CA GLN A 295 4.44 3.96 27.71
C GLN A 295 3.04 4.58 27.55
N ASN A 296 2.06 3.72 27.89
CA ASN A 296 0.72 4.02 28.38
C ASN A 296 -0.24 4.73 27.41
N LEU A 297 -1.07 3.94 26.72
CA LEU A 297 -2.36 4.43 26.21
C LEU A 297 -3.24 4.86 27.40
N PRO A 298 -3.67 6.13 27.50
CA PRO A 298 -4.67 6.53 28.48
C PRO A 298 -6.01 5.87 28.15
N ALA A 299 -6.71 5.33 29.15
CA ALA A 299 -8.03 4.68 29.03
C ALA A 299 -9.09 5.55 28.30
N GLU A 300 -8.86 6.86 28.24
CA GLU A 300 -9.64 7.83 27.47
C GLU A 300 -9.70 7.52 25.95
N TYR A 301 -8.65 6.93 25.38
CA TYR A 301 -8.58 6.65 23.92
C TYR A 301 -9.33 5.37 23.50
N GLN A 302 -9.40 4.36 24.37
CA GLN A 302 -10.26 3.19 24.15
C GLN A 302 -11.73 3.60 24.17
N LEU A 303 -12.10 4.51 25.09
CA LEU A 303 -13.43 5.10 25.15
C LEU A 303 -13.74 5.96 23.92
N LYS A 304 -12.77 6.74 23.43
CA LYS A 304 -12.90 7.57 22.23
C LYS A 304 -13.04 6.73 20.95
N MET A 305 -12.37 5.58 20.87
CA MET A 305 -12.55 4.61 19.79
C MET A 305 -13.91 3.92 19.85
N LYS A 306 -14.39 3.55 21.05
CA LYS A 306 -15.75 3.00 21.23
C LYS A 306 -16.82 4.03 20.85
N GLN A 307 -16.66 5.28 21.29
CA GLN A 307 -17.57 6.39 20.99
C GLN A 307 -17.51 6.85 19.54
N LEU A 308 -16.35 6.80 18.87
CA LEU A 308 -16.23 7.10 17.45
C LEU A 308 -16.83 5.98 16.57
N LYS A 309 -16.64 4.72 16.96
CA LYS A 309 -17.24 3.55 16.29
C LYS A 309 -18.77 3.52 16.52
N GLU A 310 -19.25 3.96 17.67
CA GLU A 310 -20.67 4.18 17.97
C GLU A 310 -21.23 5.43 17.26
N SER A 311 -20.50 6.54 17.18
CA SER A 311 -20.98 7.77 16.53
C SER A 311 -20.98 7.67 14.99
N LEU A 312 -20.03 6.94 14.41
CA LEU A 312 -20.04 6.55 12.98
C LEU A 312 -21.15 5.52 12.67
N LYS A 313 -21.58 4.73 13.66
CA LYS A 313 -22.80 3.88 13.58
C LYS A 313 -24.10 4.69 13.71
N LEU A 314 -24.11 5.73 14.53
CA LEU A 314 -25.30 6.54 14.82
C LEU A 314 -25.56 7.66 13.79
N ALA A 315 -24.53 8.13 13.06
CA ALA A 315 -24.66 9.16 12.03
C ALA A 315 -25.42 8.71 10.75
N ARG A 316 -25.83 7.44 10.65
CA ARG A 316 -26.50 6.83 9.49
C ARG A 316 -28.00 6.56 9.67
N LEU A 317 -28.60 6.99 10.78
CA LEU A 317 -30.02 6.78 11.03
C LEU A 317 -30.79 8.07 10.81
N ASN A 318 -31.20 8.34 9.57
CA ASN A 318 -32.43 9.09 9.26
C ASN A 318 -32.85 8.87 7.81
N ASN A 319 -33.84 7.98 7.64
CA ASN A 319 -34.74 7.76 6.49
C ASN A 319 -34.14 7.72 5.07
N LEU A 320 -34.32 6.61 4.33
CA LEU A 320 -35.12 6.51 3.09
C LEU A 320 -34.87 5.19 2.31
N VAL A 321 -35.65 5.03 1.23
CA VAL A 321 -36.00 3.86 0.39
C VAL A 321 -35.37 3.98 -1.01
N GLU A 322 -35.42 2.91 -1.83
CA GLU A 322 -35.03 2.75 -3.25
C GLU A 322 -33.53 2.77 -3.59
N GLU A 323 -32.66 3.13 -2.64
CA GLU A 323 -31.19 3.12 -2.76
C GLU A 323 -30.53 1.80 -2.31
N ASP A 324 -31.19 0.65 -2.54
CA ASP A 324 -30.68 -0.73 -2.32
C ASP A 324 -29.29 -0.99 -2.97
N THR A 325 -28.84 -0.08 -3.84
CA THR A 325 -27.48 0.00 -4.38
C THR A 325 -26.42 0.17 -3.28
N LEU A 326 -26.74 0.82 -2.15
CA LEU A 326 -25.84 0.91 -1.00
C LEU A 326 -25.79 -0.41 -0.23
N PHE A 327 -26.86 -1.22 -0.22
CA PHE A 327 -26.82 -2.57 0.38
C PHE A 327 -25.93 -3.51 -0.44
N PHE A 328 -26.01 -3.43 -1.77
CA PHE A 328 -25.07 -4.12 -2.66
C PHE A 328 -23.62 -3.63 -2.45
N ASN A 329 -23.39 -2.32 -2.32
CA ASN A 329 -22.04 -1.76 -2.11
C ASN A 329 -21.50 -1.96 -0.68
N ILE A 330 -22.37 -2.00 0.34
CA ILE A 330 -22.03 -2.32 1.72
C ILE A 330 -21.81 -3.84 1.88
N ASP A 331 -22.59 -4.70 1.22
CA ASP A 331 -22.32 -6.14 1.15
C ASP A 331 -20.95 -6.40 0.48
N ASN A 332 -20.67 -5.73 -0.63
CA ASN A 332 -19.35 -5.82 -1.29
C ASN A 332 -18.21 -5.23 -0.44
N GLN A 333 -18.44 -4.16 0.32
CA GLN A 333 -17.42 -3.52 1.17
C GLN A 333 -17.24 -4.18 2.54
N LEU A 334 -18.26 -4.86 3.08
CA LEU A 334 -18.19 -5.66 4.30
C LEU A 334 -17.59 -7.06 4.03
N ARG A 335 -17.75 -7.62 2.83
CA ARG A 335 -16.97 -8.80 2.37
C ARG A 335 -15.46 -8.59 2.45
N VAL A 336 -14.98 -7.35 2.32
CA VAL A 336 -13.54 -7.03 2.37
C VAL A 336 -12.97 -7.11 3.80
N LEU A 337 -13.82 -7.16 4.82
CA LEU A 337 -13.39 -7.26 6.23
C LEU A 337 -13.77 -8.58 6.90
N GLN A 338 -14.45 -9.49 6.20
CA GLN A 338 -14.78 -10.81 6.69
C GLN A 338 -14.44 -11.83 5.61
N THR A 339 -13.16 -12.18 5.54
CA THR A 339 -12.86 -13.55 5.10
C THR A 339 -13.38 -14.43 6.23
N GLU A 340 -14.30 -15.36 5.96
CA GLU A 340 -14.65 -16.40 6.93
C GLU A 340 -13.35 -16.88 7.57
N SER A 341 -13.20 -16.75 8.89
CA SER A 341 -12.04 -17.30 9.56
C SER A 341 -12.07 -18.81 9.33
N LEU A 342 -11.22 -19.29 8.43
CA LEU A 342 -11.08 -20.71 8.13
C LEU A 342 -10.57 -21.50 9.35
N VAL A 343 -10.14 -20.80 10.41
CA VAL A 343 -9.50 -21.36 11.58
C VAL A 343 -10.38 -21.15 12.80
N ASP A 344 -10.74 -22.26 13.45
CA ASP A 344 -11.44 -22.27 14.73
C ASP A 344 -10.44 -22.12 15.88
N PHE A 345 -10.35 -20.91 16.44
CA PHE A 345 -9.41 -20.61 17.51
C PHE A 345 -9.70 -21.35 18.82
N THR A 346 -10.90 -21.88 19.01
CA THR A 346 -11.23 -22.67 20.21
C THR A 346 -10.44 -23.98 20.27
N LYS A 347 -9.99 -24.49 19.11
CA LYS A 347 -9.25 -25.75 18.97
C LYS A 347 -7.74 -25.60 18.92
N ILE A 348 -7.20 -24.37 18.89
CA ILE A 348 -5.74 -24.12 18.80
C ILE A 348 -4.97 -24.72 19.97
N THR A 349 -5.61 -24.81 21.14
CA THR A 349 -4.97 -25.37 22.35
C THR A 349 -4.86 -26.89 22.31
N ASP A 350 -5.62 -27.57 21.45
CA ASP A 350 -5.49 -29.01 21.22
C ASP A 350 -4.31 -29.29 20.28
N PRO A 351 -3.24 -29.97 20.74
CA PRO A 351 -2.07 -30.27 19.91
C PRO A 351 -2.35 -31.16 18.70
N ASN A 352 -3.48 -31.86 18.66
CA ASN A 352 -3.86 -32.77 17.58
C ASN A 352 -4.84 -32.15 16.58
N SER A 353 -5.23 -30.89 16.74
CA SER A 353 -6.14 -30.21 15.82
C SER A 353 -5.41 -29.71 14.57
N ASP A 354 -6.08 -29.76 13.43
CA ASP A 354 -5.54 -29.20 12.18
C ASP A 354 -5.35 -27.68 12.29
N GLU A 355 -6.18 -27.01 13.11
CA GLU A 355 -6.12 -25.59 13.40
C GLU A 355 -4.84 -25.19 14.15
N SER A 356 -4.33 -26.05 15.03
CA SER A 356 -3.05 -25.82 15.72
C SER A 356 -1.84 -25.83 14.77
N ASN A 357 -1.95 -26.59 13.66
CA ASN A 357 -0.92 -26.74 12.64
C ASN A 357 -1.04 -25.72 11.49
N PHE A 358 -1.99 -24.77 11.58
CA PHE A 358 -2.17 -23.75 10.57
C PHE A 358 -0.89 -22.90 10.40
N ILE A 359 -0.33 -22.88 9.19
CA ILE A 359 0.90 -22.13 8.89
C ILE A 359 0.56 -20.67 8.61
N VAL A 360 1.14 -19.78 9.43
CA VAL A 360 1.04 -18.32 9.24
C VAL A 360 2.03 -17.84 8.18
N LYS A 361 1.71 -16.73 7.51
CA LYS A 361 2.54 -16.10 6.48
C LYS A 361 2.96 -14.70 6.90
N ASP A 362 3.98 -14.17 6.21
CA ASP A 362 4.41 -12.78 6.44
C ASP A 362 3.25 -11.81 6.31
N GLY A 363 3.15 -10.90 7.27
CA GLY A 363 2.12 -9.88 7.27
C GLY A 363 0.72 -10.40 7.58
N ASP A 364 0.50 -11.66 7.98
CA ASP A 364 -0.83 -12.04 8.52
C ASP A 364 -1.19 -11.15 9.74
N LEU A 365 -2.48 -10.87 9.92
CA LEU A 365 -3.02 -10.18 11.10
C LEU A 365 -3.87 -11.16 11.91
N ILE A 366 -3.52 -11.37 13.17
CA ILE A 366 -4.30 -12.17 14.10
C ILE A 366 -5.03 -11.21 15.04
N LEU A 367 -6.36 -11.26 15.02
CA LEU A 367 -7.21 -10.45 15.89
C LEU A 367 -7.90 -11.35 16.91
N VAL A 368 -7.68 -11.07 18.19
CA VAL A 368 -8.32 -11.78 19.31
C VAL A 368 -9.17 -10.79 20.09
N PRO A 369 -10.49 -10.70 19.84
CA PRO A 369 -11.34 -9.75 20.55
C PRO A 369 -11.55 -10.15 22.02
N ASP A 370 -12.06 -9.22 22.81
CA ASP A 370 -12.56 -9.48 24.16
C ASP A 370 -13.95 -10.12 24.13
N LYS A 371 -14.27 -10.90 25.18
CA LYS A 371 -15.60 -11.45 25.41
C LYS A 371 -16.61 -10.32 25.48
N PHE A 372 -17.53 -10.34 24.53
CA PHE A 372 -18.53 -9.31 24.36
C PHE A 372 -19.89 -9.83 24.80
N ASP A 373 -20.16 -9.76 26.10
CA ASP A 373 -21.38 -10.28 26.73
C ASP A 373 -22.58 -9.31 26.60
N TYR A 374 -22.78 -8.73 25.41
CA TYR A 374 -23.86 -7.79 25.15
C TYR A 374 -24.55 -8.08 23.83
N VAL A 375 -25.85 -7.81 23.80
CA VAL A 375 -26.71 -7.81 22.62
C VAL A 375 -27.02 -6.34 22.29
N TYR A 376 -26.86 -5.95 21.03
CA TYR A 376 -27.13 -4.57 20.62
C TYR A 376 -28.56 -4.43 20.10
N VAL A 377 -29.37 -3.62 20.77
CA VAL A 377 -30.77 -3.38 20.37
C VAL A 377 -30.89 -1.99 19.75
N PHE A 378 -31.46 -1.89 18.55
CA PHE A 378 -31.56 -0.62 17.84
C PHE A 378 -32.77 -0.54 16.92
N GLY A 379 -33.07 0.67 16.43
CA GLY A 379 -34.27 0.96 15.65
C GLY A 379 -35.32 1.68 16.50
N GLN A 380 -36.58 1.30 16.37
CA GLN A 380 -37.72 1.91 17.09
C GLN A 380 -37.89 1.34 18.50
N VAL A 381 -36.88 1.52 19.34
CA VAL A 381 -36.93 1.23 20.77
C VAL A 381 -36.73 2.51 21.57
N ALA A 382 -37.25 2.56 22.79
CA ALA A 382 -37.16 3.78 23.61
C ALA A 382 -35.71 4.20 23.90
N LYS A 383 -34.81 3.22 24.09
CA LYS A 383 -33.37 3.44 24.33
C LYS A 383 -32.56 2.40 23.56
N ALA A 384 -32.11 2.76 22.36
CA ALA A 384 -31.17 1.94 21.60
C ALA A 384 -29.82 1.86 22.34
N GLY A 385 -29.18 0.69 22.31
CA GLY A 385 -27.90 0.48 22.98
C GLY A 385 -27.58 -0.98 23.27
N TYR A 386 -26.47 -1.17 23.97
CA TYR A 386 -26.01 -2.48 24.43
C TYR A 386 -26.77 -2.92 25.68
N VAL A 387 -27.39 -4.09 25.60
CA VAL A 387 -28.03 -4.76 26.72
C VAL A 387 -27.18 -5.97 27.10
N LYS A 388 -26.88 -6.13 28.39
CA LYS A 388 -26.08 -7.27 28.87
C LYS A 388 -26.79 -8.57 28.48
N PHE A 389 -26.03 -9.48 27.87
CA PHE A 389 -26.50 -10.82 27.50
C PHE A 389 -26.90 -11.61 28.74
N ASP A 390 -28.04 -12.28 28.65
CA ASP A 390 -28.61 -13.14 29.66
C ASP A 390 -29.08 -14.44 28.99
N GLU A 391 -28.60 -15.57 29.49
CA GLU A 391 -28.74 -16.85 28.82
C GLU A 391 -30.20 -17.33 28.83
N GLY A 392 -30.66 -17.83 27.68
CA GLY A 392 -32.02 -18.33 27.51
C GLY A 392 -33.09 -17.25 27.33
N LYS A 393 -32.71 -15.97 27.29
CA LYS A 393 -33.62 -14.87 26.96
C LYS A 393 -33.81 -14.72 25.46
N ASP A 394 -35.06 -14.43 25.06
CA ASP A 394 -35.43 -14.18 23.68
C ASP A 394 -35.27 -12.70 23.30
N TYR A 395 -35.50 -12.37 22.03
CA TYR A 395 -35.40 -11.00 21.54
C TYR A 395 -36.38 -10.03 22.22
N LYS A 396 -37.55 -10.50 22.68
CA LYS A 396 -38.57 -9.67 23.35
C LYS A 396 -38.04 -9.13 24.67
N TYR A 397 -37.36 -9.96 25.45
CA TYR A 397 -36.68 -9.54 26.69
C TYR A 397 -35.72 -8.37 26.44
N TYR A 398 -34.90 -8.44 25.40
CA TYR A 398 -33.92 -7.39 25.10
C TYR A 398 -34.57 -6.10 24.62
N ILE A 399 -35.68 -6.18 23.87
CA ILE A 399 -36.49 -5.01 23.50
C ILE A 399 -37.10 -4.36 24.75
N GLU A 400 -37.63 -5.15 25.68
CA GLU A 400 -38.17 -4.65 26.94
C GLU A 400 -37.09 -3.96 27.79
N LYS A 401 -35.91 -4.58 27.91
CA LYS A 401 -34.74 -3.97 28.58
C LYS A 401 -34.26 -2.68 27.93
N SER A 402 -34.56 -2.51 26.64
CA SER A 402 -34.31 -1.28 25.87
C SER A 402 -35.43 -0.23 26.06
N GLY A 403 -36.28 -0.39 27.08
CA GLY A 403 -37.39 0.51 27.39
C GLY A 403 -38.64 0.25 26.56
N GLY A 404 -38.73 -0.90 25.90
CA GLY A 404 -39.86 -1.27 25.05
C GLY A 404 -39.79 -0.64 23.66
N LYS A 405 -40.79 -0.99 22.84
CA LYS A 405 -40.96 -0.47 21.48
C LYS A 405 -41.41 1.00 21.53
N ALA A 406 -40.91 1.82 20.62
CA ALA A 406 -41.42 3.16 20.40
C ALA A 406 -42.80 3.11 19.71
N GLU A 407 -43.59 4.18 19.83
CA GLU A 407 -44.93 4.27 19.21
C GLU A 407 -44.89 4.15 17.68
N THR A 408 -43.78 4.52 17.06
CA THR A 408 -43.53 4.39 15.62
C THR A 408 -42.92 3.05 15.22
N ALA A 409 -42.81 2.10 16.15
CA ALA A 409 -42.31 0.76 15.87
C ALA A 409 -43.37 -0.07 15.15
N ARG A 410 -42.93 -0.87 14.18
CA ARG A 410 -43.79 -1.84 13.51
C ARG A 410 -44.12 -3.01 14.44
N ASP A 411 -45.15 -3.79 14.08
CA ASP A 411 -45.54 -4.99 14.81
C ASP A 411 -44.39 -5.99 15.01
N ASP A 412 -44.50 -6.81 16.07
CA ASP A 412 -43.46 -7.76 16.49
C ASP A 412 -43.03 -8.71 15.38
N ASP A 413 -43.89 -8.94 14.38
CA ASP A 413 -43.70 -9.83 13.24
C ASP A 413 -42.51 -9.43 12.36
N GLU A 414 -42.02 -8.20 12.44
CA GLU A 414 -40.94 -7.69 11.59
C GLU A 414 -39.62 -7.38 12.32
N VAL A 415 -39.52 -7.68 13.62
CA VAL A 415 -38.22 -7.62 14.31
C VAL A 415 -37.22 -8.56 13.63
N VAL A 416 -36.00 -8.06 13.40
CA VAL A 416 -34.91 -8.82 12.80
C VAL A 416 -33.86 -9.13 13.85
N ILE A 417 -33.49 -10.40 13.97
CA ILE A 417 -32.32 -10.83 14.73
C ILE A 417 -31.17 -10.97 13.74
N VAL A 418 -30.04 -10.32 14.00
CA VAL A 418 -28.82 -10.44 13.19
C VAL A 418 -27.78 -11.18 14.03
N LYS A 419 -27.38 -12.38 13.58
CA LYS A 419 -26.40 -13.19 14.29
C LYS A 419 -25.03 -12.54 14.25
N GLY A 420 -24.40 -12.27 15.39
CA GLY A 420 -23.18 -11.46 15.46
C GLY A 420 -21.96 -12.09 14.78
N LYS A 421 -21.92 -13.42 14.68
CA LYS A 421 -20.82 -14.18 14.06
C LYS A 421 -20.93 -14.22 12.53
N GLU A 422 -22.09 -14.58 12.03
CA GLU A 422 -22.34 -14.85 10.60
C GLU A 422 -23.03 -13.68 9.89
N MET A 423 -23.45 -12.66 10.65
CA MET A 423 -24.27 -11.53 10.20
C MET A 423 -25.55 -11.95 9.46
N ASN A 424 -26.06 -13.14 9.76
CA ASN A 424 -27.28 -13.69 9.18
C ASN A 424 -28.52 -12.97 9.71
N TRP A 425 -29.35 -12.46 8.79
CA TRP A 425 -30.60 -11.76 9.08
C TRP A 425 -31.75 -12.76 9.23
N ILE A 426 -32.22 -12.94 10.45
CA ILE A 426 -33.32 -13.85 10.76
C ILE A 426 -34.61 -13.06 10.96
N THR A 427 -35.53 -13.25 10.02
CA THR A 427 -36.85 -12.58 9.98
C THR A 427 -38.01 -13.54 10.27
N LYS A 428 -37.84 -14.84 10.00
CA LYS A 428 -38.85 -15.90 10.22
C LYS A 428 -38.45 -16.79 11.38
N ASP A 429 -39.43 -17.40 12.05
CA ASP A 429 -39.23 -18.32 13.19
C ASP A 429 -38.35 -17.77 14.33
N LYS A 430 -38.26 -16.43 14.45
CA LYS A 430 -37.38 -15.74 15.41
C LYS A 430 -37.63 -16.12 16.88
N GLU A 431 -38.82 -16.61 17.20
CA GLU A 431 -39.15 -17.10 18.55
C GLU A 431 -38.38 -18.38 18.93
N LYS A 432 -37.85 -19.10 17.94
CA LYS A 432 -37.03 -20.31 18.16
C LYS A 432 -35.52 -20.01 18.11
N VAL A 433 -35.14 -18.77 17.81
CA VAL A 433 -33.74 -18.38 17.66
C VAL A 433 -33.12 -18.18 19.04
N LYS A 434 -32.05 -18.92 19.31
CA LYS A 434 -31.22 -18.68 20.49
C LYS A 434 -30.39 -17.40 20.27
N ILE A 435 -30.63 -16.40 21.11
CA ILE A 435 -29.79 -15.19 21.16
C ILE A 435 -28.43 -15.57 21.75
N GLU A 436 -27.37 -15.01 21.18
CA GLU A 436 -26.00 -15.19 21.61
C GLU A 436 -25.32 -13.84 21.86
N PRO A 437 -24.23 -13.81 22.66
CA PRO A 437 -23.41 -12.63 22.82
C PRO A 437 -22.93 -12.06 21.48
N GLY A 438 -23.06 -10.75 21.30
CA GLY A 438 -22.71 -10.07 20.05
C GLY A 438 -23.81 -10.01 18.99
N ASP A 439 -24.97 -10.64 19.20
CA ASP A 439 -26.11 -10.52 18.31
C ASP A 439 -26.69 -9.09 18.30
N PHE A 440 -27.36 -8.75 17.21
CA PHE A 440 -28.10 -7.50 17.07
C PHE A 440 -29.59 -7.75 16.95
N ILE A 441 -30.38 -6.89 17.57
CA ILE A 441 -31.84 -6.90 17.47
C ILE A 441 -32.27 -5.57 16.87
N TYR A 442 -32.87 -5.65 15.69
CA TYR A 442 -33.35 -4.49 14.95
C TYR A 442 -34.88 -4.43 14.99
N VAL A 443 -35.41 -3.31 15.49
CA VAL A 443 -36.84 -3.01 15.51
C VAL A 443 -37.16 -2.01 14.41
N PRO A 444 -37.82 -2.42 13.31
CA PRO A 444 -38.06 -1.54 12.18
C PRO A 444 -39.13 -0.48 12.49
N LYS A 445 -39.09 0.62 11.72
CA LYS A 445 -40.10 1.67 11.77
C LYS A 445 -41.34 1.30 10.98
N GLU A 446 -42.50 1.58 11.54
CA GLU A 446 -43.75 1.55 10.80
C GLU A 446 -43.73 2.67 9.76
N ILE A 447 -43.84 2.29 8.48
CA ILE A 447 -43.97 3.25 7.39
C ILE A 447 -45.47 3.52 7.25
N PRO A 448 -45.98 4.69 7.64
CA PRO A 448 -47.40 4.99 7.52
C PRO A 448 -47.79 4.95 6.04
N ARG A 449 -48.61 3.98 5.67
CA ARG A 449 -49.15 3.86 4.32
C ARG A 449 -50.27 4.88 4.20
N THR A 450 -50.01 5.98 3.50
CA THR A 450 -51.03 6.99 3.23
C THR A 450 -52.14 6.42 2.35
N PHE A 451 -53.32 7.05 2.36
CA PHE A 451 -54.41 6.73 1.42
C PHE A 451 -53.90 6.61 -0.03
N TRP A 452 -53.00 7.52 -0.42
CA TRP A 452 -52.35 7.52 -1.74
C TRP A 452 -51.55 6.24 -2.04
N TYR A 453 -50.88 5.64 -1.06
CA TYR A 453 -50.19 4.35 -1.24
C TYR A 453 -51.18 3.23 -1.59
N HIS A 454 -52.30 3.14 -0.88
CA HIS A 454 -53.31 2.12 -1.16
C HIS A 454 -54.06 2.40 -2.47
N PHE A 455 -54.42 3.66 -2.71
CA PHE A 455 -55.07 4.10 -3.93
C PHE A 455 -54.22 3.79 -5.16
N THR A 456 -52.91 4.07 -5.13
CA THR A 456 -52.00 3.76 -6.25
C THR A 456 -51.95 2.25 -6.53
N LYS A 457 -51.80 1.39 -5.51
CA LYS A 457 -51.80 -0.07 -5.70
C LYS A 457 -53.11 -0.59 -6.30
N VAL A 458 -54.26 -0.12 -5.79
CA VAL A 458 -55.57 -0.49 -6.34
C VAL A 458 -55.72 0.02 -7.78
N SER A 459 -55.32 1.26 -8.06
CA SER A 459 -55.39 1.84 -9.40
C SER A 459 -54.55 1.07 -10.43
N THR A 460 -53.38 0.57 -10.03
CA THR A 460 -52.53 -0.29 -10.87
C THR A 460 -53.21 -1.63 -11.18
N VAL A 461 -53.83 -2.25 -10.19
CA VAL A 461 -54.57 -3.52 -10.41
C VAL A 461 -55.76 -3.27 -11.35
N VAL A 462 -56.53 -2.21 -11.12
CA VAL A 462 -57.66 -1.82 -11.97
C VAL A 462 -57.19 -1.48 -13.38
N SER A 463 -56.05 -0.80 -13.55
CA SER A 463 -55.51 -0.48 -14.87
C SER A 463 -55.08 -1.73 -15.63
N VAL A 464 -54.43 -2.69 -14.96
CA VAL A 464 -54.05 -3.98 -15.58
C VAL A 464 -55.28 -4.77 -16.00
N ILE A 465 -56.29 -4.88 -15.13
CA ILE A 465 -57.57 -5.52 -15.47
C ILE A 465 -58.23 -4.81 -16.65
N GLY A 466 -58.22 -3.48 -16.65
CA GLY A 466 -58.72 -2.66 -17.75
C GLY A 466 -58.01 -2.95 -19.06
N SER A 467 -56.67 -2.95 -19.08
CA SER A 467 -55.87 -3.25 -20.26
C SER A 467 -56.12 -4.66 -20.80
N VAL A 468 -56.23 -5.66 -19.91
CA VAL A 468 -56.57 -7.04 -20.30
C VAL A 468 -57.98 -7.11 -20.90
N ALA A 469 -58.96 -6.44 -20.29
CA ALA A 469 -60.32 -6.37 -20.84
C ALA A 469 -60.37 -5.67 -22.20
N THR A 470 -59.61 -4.59 -22.40
CA THR A 470 -59.47 -3.91 -23.69
C THR A 470 -58.84 -4.81 -24.75
N LEU A 471 -57.79 -5.55 -24.39
CA LEU A 471 -57.14 -6.52 -25.28
C LEU A 471 -58.13 -7.62 -25.72
N ILE A 472 -58.91 -8.18 -24.77
CA ILE A 472 -59.95 -9.18 -25.05
C ILE A 472 -61.03 -8.61 -25.98
N LEU A 473 -61.46 -7.37 -25.76
CA LEU A 473 -62.44 -6.70 -26.63
C LEU A 473 -61.91 -6.49 -28.05
N LEU A 474 -60.65 -6.05 -28.20
CA LEU A 474 -60.01 -5.87 -29.50
C LEU A 474 -59.86 -7.21 -30.25
N LEU A 475 -59.43 -8.27 -29.56
CA LEU A 475 -59.36 -9.62 -30.13
C LEU A 475 -60.74 -10.11 -30.59
N LYS A 476 -61.79 -9.86 -29.80
CA LYS A 476 -63.17 -10.21 -30.16
C LYS A 476 -63.71 -9.40 -31.34
N GLN A 477 -63.27 -8.15 -31.50
CA GLN A 477 -63.64 -7.28 -32.61
C GLN A 477 -62.93 -7.68 -33.92
N TYR A 478 -61.68 -8.13 -33.85
CA TYR A 478 -60.92 -8.63 -35.01
C TYR A 478 -61.27 -10.06 -35.42
N ALA A 479 -61.89 -10.85 -34.53
CA ALA A 479 -62.37 -12.20 -34.84
C ALA A 479 -63.75 -12.24 -35.53
N LYS A 480 -64.37 -11.07 -35.73
CA LYS A 480 -65.52 -10.86 -36.63
C LYS A 480 -65.00 -10.31 -37.95
#